data_AF-A0A4W5LNF3-F1
#
_entry.id   AF-A0A4W5LNF3-F1
#
_cell.length_a   1.000
_cell.length_b   1.000
_cell.length_c   1.000
_cell.angle_alpha   90.00
_cell.angle_beta   90.00
_cell.angle_gamma   90.00
#
_symmetry.space_group_name_H-M   'P 1'
#
loop_
_entity.id
_entity.type
_entity.pdbx_description
1 polymer ?
#
loop_
_entity_poly.entity_id
_entity_poly.type
_entity_poly.pdbx_seq_one_letter_code
_entity_poly.pdbx_strand_id
1 'polypeptide(L)'
;MIGLIKQSRIPIICMCNDRNHQKIRSLANYCFDLRFQRPRLEQIKGAMMSIAFKEGLKVPPPALNEMILASNQDIRQVNKGIDTSEDVVAELQSSVTVATI
;
A
#
# COMPACT_ATOMS: atom_id res chain seq x y z
N MET A 1 -9.52 2.57 27.57
CA MET A 1 -8.26 2.20 26.88
C MET A 1 -7.02 2.41 27.76
N ILE A 2 -6.71 3.64 28.21
CA ILE A 2 -5.48 3.92 29.00
C ILE A 2 -5.35 3.02 30.25
N GLY A 3 -6.45 2.80 30.98
CA GLY A 3 -6.45 1.91 32.16
C GLY A 3 -6.00 0.47 31.84
N LEU A 4 -6.40 -0.05 30.66
CA LEU A 4 -5.99 -1.38 30.21
C LEU A 4 -4.48 -1.43 29.94
N ILE A 5 -3.92 -0.39 29.31
CA ILE A 5 -2.48 -0.30 29.04
C ILE A 5 -1.68 -0.30 30.34
N LYS A 6 -2.14 0.41 31.37
CA LYS A 6 -1.45 0.47 32.67
C LYS A 6 -1.48 -0.83 33.46
N GLN A 7 -2.51 -1.66 33.27
CA GLN A 7 -2.72 -2.88 34.05
C GLN A 7 -2.32 -4.15 33.30
N SER A 8 -2.19 -4.08 31.97
CA SER A 8 -1.88 -5.24 31.14
C SER A 8 -0.49 -5.79 31.44
N ARG A 9 -0.40 -7.12 31.56
CA ARG A 9 0.88 -7.87 31.58
C ARG A 9 1.24 -8.46 30.22
N ILE A 10 0.40 -8.22 29.21
CA ILE A 10 0.58 -8.63 27.81
C ILE A 10 0.91 -7.38 26.99
N PRO A 11 1.90 -7.42 26.07
CA PRO A 11 2.22 -6.29 25.22
C PRO A 11 1.03 -5.91 24.34
N ILE A 12 0.67 -4.62 24.34
CA ILE A 12 -0.42 -4.06 23.52
C ILE A 12 0.19 -3.24 22.39
N ILE A 13 -0.20 -3.55 21.15
CA ILE A 13 0.18 -2.79 19.96
C ILE A 13 -1.01 -1.94 19.52
N CYS A 14 -0.89 -0.63 19.67
CA CYS A 14 -1.89 0.34 19.20
C CYS A 14 -1.49 0.88 17.83
N MET A 15 -2.43 0.96 16.89
CA MET A 15 -2.22 1.56 15.56
C MET A 15 -3.15 2.76 15.39
N CYS A 16 -2.62 3.85 14.83
CA CYS A 16 -3.40 5.05 14.50
C CYS A 16 -2.84 5.72 13.24
N ASN A 17 -3.73 6.31 12.45
CA ASN A 17 -3.32 7.02 11.22
C ASN A 17 -2.89 8.47 11.50
N ASP A 18 -3.50 9.12 12.49
CA ASP A 18 -3.20 10.50 12.86
C ASP A 18 -2.88 10.59 14.36
N ARG A 19 -1.62 10.93 14.65
CA ARG A 19 -1.12 11.13 16.00
C ARG A 19 -1.70 12.38 16.67
N ASN A 20 -2.01 13.42 15.89
CA ASN A 20 -2.43 14.71 16.42
C ASN A 20 -3.92 14.73 16.79
N HIS A 21 -4.66 13.69 16.39
CA HIS A 21 -6.05 13.51 16.77
C HIS A 21 -6.22 13.54 18.31
N GLN A 22 -7.20 14.29 18.81
CA GLN A 22 -7.35 14.60 20.25
C GLN A 22 -7.38 13.35 21.15
N LYS A 23 -8.07 12.29 20.70
CA LYS A 23 -8.14 10.98 21.38
C LYS A 23 -6.79 10.23 21.42
N ILE A 24 -5.94 10.41 20.41
CA ILE A 24 -4.64 9.74 20.32
C ILE A 24 -3.60 10.50 21.12
N ARG A 25 -3.65 11.84 21.16
CA ARG A 25 -2.73 12.64 21.98
C ARG A 25 -2.71 12.24 23.45
N SER A 26 -3.87 11.92 24.03
CA SER A 26 -3.94 11.44 25.43
C SER A 26 -3.42 10.02 25.61
N LEU A 27 -3.56 9.16 24.59
CA LEU A 27 -3.06 7.77 24.59
C LEU A 27 -1.54 7.68 24.35
N ALA A 28 -1.01 8.54 23.48
CA ALA A 28 0.39 8.55 23.05
C ALA A 28 1.37 8.82 24.20
N ASN A 29 0.92 9.48 25.27
CA ASN A 29 1.72 9.69 26.48
C ASN A 29 1.99 8.39 27.28
N TYR A 30 1.31 7.30 26.93
CA TYR A 30 1.41 6.00 27.61
C TYR A 30 1.94 4.88 26.71
N CYS A 31 2.32 5.20 25.47
CA CYS A 31 2.79 4.23 24.47
C CYS A 31 4.14 4.66 23.92
N PHE A 32 4.92 3.69 23.42
CA PHE A 32 6.08 4.01 22.57
C PHE A 32 5.59 4.54 21.20
N ASP A 33 6.02 5.74 20.82
CA ASP A 33 5.60 6.44 19.60
C ASP A 33 6.45 6.03 18.40
N LEU A 34 6.04 4.97 17.70
CA LEU A 34 6.64 4.55 16.43
C LEU A 34 5.91 5.21 15.26
N ARG A 35 6.64 5.99 14.45
CA ARG A 35 6.08 6.71 13.31
C ARG A 35 6.48 6.07 11.99
N PHE A 36 5.47 5.67 11.21
CA PHE A 36 5.67 5.21 9.85
C PHE A 36 5.78 6.41 8.91
N GLN A 37 6.90 6.51 8.21
CA GLN A 37 7.08 7.46 7.12
C GLN A 37 6.68 6.80 5.80
N ARG A 38 6.31 7.64 4.83
CA ARG A 38 6.08 7.13 3.48
C ARG A 38 7.38 6.55 2.92
N PRO A 39 7.32 5.37 2.28
CA PRO A 39 8.50 4.77 1.69
C PRO A 39 8.98 5.60 0.50
N ARG A 40 10.28 5.54 0.24
CA ARG A 40 10.87 6.23 -0.90
C ARG A 40 10.38 5.59 -2.20
N LEU A 41 10.32 6.38 -3.27
CA LEU A 41 9.92 5.92 -4.59
C LEU A 41 10.70 4.67 -5.02
N GLU A 42 12.02 4.65 -4.86
CA GLU A 42 12.86 3.50 -5.23
C GLU A 42 12.53 2.21 -4.45
N GLN A 43 12.12 2.34 -3.18
CA GLN A 43 11.72 1.19 -2.36
C GLN A 43 10.40 0.59 -2.87
N ILE A 44 9.44 1.45 -3.19
CA ILE A 44 8.14 1.02 -3.74
C ILE A 44 8.36 0.39 -5.12
N LYS A 45 9.13 1.06 -5.99
CA LYS A 45 9.46 0.57 -7.32
C LYS A 45 10.07 -0.82 -7.30
N GLY A 46 11.07 -1.05 -6.45
CA GLY A 46 11.71 -2.37 -6.32
C GLY A 46 10.72 -3.46 -5.89
N ALA A 47 9.86 -3.17 -4.91
CA ALA A 47 8.83 -4.11 -4.46
C ALA A 47 7.80 -4.40 -5.55
N MET A 48 7.28 -3.36 -6.21
CA MET A 48 6.25 -3.47 -7.24
C MET A 48 6.75 -4.18 -8.50
N MET A 49 8.00 -3.95 -8.93
CA MET A 49 8.61 -4.70 -10.04
C MET A 49 8.70 -6.20 -9.71
N SER A 50 9.00 -6.55 -8.46
CA SER A 50 9.03 -7.96 -8.03
C SER A 50 7.64 -8.60 -8.06
N ILE A 51 6.61 -7.85 -7.65
CA ILE A 51 5.21 -8.30 -7.69
C ILE A 51 4.76 -8.49 -9.14
N ALA A 52 4.92 -7.47 -9.99
CA ALA A 52 4.56 -7.53 -11.41
C ALA A 52 5.25 -8.71 -12.13
N PHE A 53 6.52 -8.97 -11.85
CA PHE A 53 7.22 -10.12 -12.41
C PHE A 53 6.60 -11.47 -11.98
N LYS A 54 6.21 -11.61 -10.71
CA LYS A 54 5.56 -12.82 -10.19
C LYS A 54 4.17 -13.03 -10.76
N GLU A 55 3.46 -11.95 -11.06
CA GLU A 55 2.14 -11.95 -11.69
C GLU A 55 2.22 -12.10 -13.22
N GLY A 56 3.43 -12.12 -13.81
CA GLY A 56 3.60 -12.21 -15.27
C GLY A 56 3.30 -10.89 -16.00
N LEU A 57 3.14 -9.79 -15.27
CA LEU A 57 2.87 -8.46 -15.79
C LEU A 57 4.16 -7.77 -16.24
N LYS A 58 4.14 -7.23 -17.45
CA LYS A 58 5.25 -6.44 -18.01
C LYS A 58 4.94 -4.96 -17.88
N VAL A 59 5.32 -4.37 -16.75
CA VAL A 59 5.14 -2.93 -16.50
C VAL A 59 6.44 -2.17 -16.85
N PRO A 60 6.39 -1.17 -17.77
CA PRO A 60 7.55 -0.33 -18.03
C PRO A 60 7.97 0.47 -16.78
N PRO A 61 9.27 0.55 -16.46
CA PRO A 61 9.74 1.30 -15.29
C PRO A 61 9.33 2.78 -15.23
N PRO A 62 9.23 3.53 -16.35
CA PRO A 62 8.72 4.91 -16.31
C PRO A 62 7.25 4.98 -15.91
N ALA A 63 6.41 4.08 -16.44
CA ALA A 63 4.98 4.03 -16.12
C ALA A 63 4.76 3.71 -14.63
N LEU A 64 5.54 2.77 -14.08
CA LEU A 64 5.50 2.46 -12.65
C LEU A 64 5.89 3.66 -11.78
N ASN A 65 6.89 4.44 -12.19
CA ASN A 65 7.28 5.65 -11.48
C ASN A 65 6.14 6.67 -11.43
N GLU A 66 5.45 6.89 -12.55
CA GLU A 66 4.30 7.80 -12.62
C GLU A 66 3.14 7.31 -11.74
N MET A 67 2.83 6.01 -11.75
CA MET A 67 1.81 5.43 -10.87
C MET A 67 2.13 5.63 -9.38
N ILE A 68 3.40 5.47 -8.98
CA ILE A 68 3.83 5.69 -7.59
C ILE A 68 3.63 7.16 -7.18
N LEU A 69 3.96 8.10 -8.07
CA LEU A 69 3.76 9.53 -7.82
C LEU A 69 2.29 9.91 -7.78
N ALA A 70 1.48 9.41 -8.73
CA ALA A 70 0.03 9.64 -8.78
C ALA A 70 -0.69 9.06 -7.55
N SER A 71 -0.21 7.94 -7.04
CA SER A 71 -0.70 7.29 -5.81
C SER A 71 -0.17 7.93 -4.53
N ASN A 72 0.60 9.01 -4.63
CA ASN A 72 1.16 9.74 -3.49
C ASN A 72 1.99 8.81 -2.56
N GLN A 73 2.71 7.85 -3.15
CA GLN A 73 3.50 6.81 -2.46
C GLN A 73 2.68 5.88 -1.54
N ASP A 74 1.36 5.78 -1.75
CA ASP A 74 0.53 4.78 -1.09
C ASP A 74 0.68 3.42 -1.78
N ILE A 75 1.36 2.48 -1.11
CA ILE A 75 1.65 1.15 -1.66
C ILE A 75 0.37 0.39 -2.07
N ARG A 76 -0.74 0.55 -1.32
CA ARG A 76 -1.99 -0.16 -1.60
C ARG A 76 -2.63 0.35 -2.88
N GLN A 77 -2.59 1.67 -3.10
CA GLN A 77 -3.09 2.28 -4.33
C GLN A 77 -2.22 1.90 -5.53
N VAL A 78 -0.89 1.87 -5.37
CA VAL A 78 0.00 1.43 -6.45
C VAL A 78 -0.26 -0.02 -6.83
N ASN A 79 -0.42 -0.92 -5.85
CA ASN A 79 -0.75 -2.32 -6.12
C ASN A 79 -2.06 -2.45 -6.88
N LYS A 80 -3.10 -1.74 -6.41
CA LYS A 80 -4.40 -1.71 -7.08
C LYS A 80 -4.27 -1.22 -8.53
N GLY A 81 -3.43 -0.23 -8.80
CA GLY A 81 -3.16 0.26 -10.16
C GLY A 81 -2.56 -0.81 -11.07
N ILE A 82 -1.66 -1.64 -10.53
CA ILE A 82 -1.06 -2.78 -11.24
C ILE A 82 -2.12 -3.85 -11.52
N ASP A 83 -2.92 -4.23 -10.52
CA ASP A 83 -3.99 -5.22 -10.68
C ASP A 83 -5.00 -4.78 -11.77
N THR A 84 -5.43 -3.52 -11.76
CA THR A 84 -6.35 -3.01 -12.79
C THR A 84 -5.76 -2.96 -14.20
N SER A 85 -4.43 -2.92 -14.32
CA SER A 85 -3.78 -2.99 -15.63
C SER A 85 -3.86 -4.39 -16.24
N GLU A 86 -3.98 -5.43 -15.41
CA GLU A 86 -4.25 -6.80 -15.84
C GLU A 86 -5.70 -6.94 -16.35
N ASP A 87 -6.68 -6.35 -15.65
CA ASP A 87 -8.10 -6.39 -16.05
C ASP A 87 -8.35 -5.82 -17.45
N VAL A 88 -7.68 -4.71 -17.80
CA VAL A 88 -7.79 -4.11 -19.15
C VAL A 88 -7.16 -5.01 -20.22
N VAL A 89 -6.06 -5.69 -19.90
CA VAL A 89 -5.41 -6.66 -20.80
C VAL A 89 -6.28 -7.92 -20.96
N ALA A 90 -6.92 -8.39 -19.89
CA ALA A 90 -7.84 -9.51 -19.91
C ALA A 90 -9.11 -9.22 -20.73
N GLU A 91 -9.71 -8.03 -20.62
CA GLU A 91 -10.84 -7.60 -21.46
C GLU A 91 -10.45 -7.53 -22.94
N LEU A 92 -9.27 -6.99 -23.26
CA LEU A 92 -8.75 -6.93 -24.62
C LEU A 92 -8.49 -8.34 -25.20
N GLN A 93 -7.96 -9.28 -24.40
CA GLN A 93 -7.76 -10.66 -24.85
C GLN A 93 -9.08 -11.40 -25.09
N SER A 94 -10.13 -11.13 -24.29
CA SER A 94 -11.46 -11.70 -24.53
C SER A 94 -12.08 -11.19 -25.83
N SER A 95 -11.89 -9.89 -26.14
CA SER A 95 -12.45 -9.26 -27.35
C SER A 95 -11.75 -9.70 -28.64
N VAL A 96 -10.44 -9.98 -28.59
CA VAL A 96 -9.68 -10.45 -29.76
C VAL A 96 -9.98 -11.91 -30.09
N THR A 97 -10.32 -12.74 -29.09
CA THR A 97 -10.65 -14.16 -29.32
C THR A 97 -11.98 -14.33 -30.05
N VAL A 98 -12.96 -13.46 -29.82
CA VAL A 98 -14.28 -13.50 -30.49
C VAL A 98 -14.20 -13.03 -31.96
N ALA A 99 -13.23 -12.20 -32.33
CA ALA A 99 -13.08 -11.68 -33.67
C ALA A 99 -12.39 -12.63 -34.67
N THR A 100 -11.86 -13.77 -34.21
CA THR A 100 -11.09 -14.72 -35.04
C THR A 100 -11.78 -16.08 -35.19
N ILE A 101 -13.09 -16.18 -34.94
CA ILE A 101 -13.91 -17.38 -35.19
C ILE A 101 -15.02 -17.05 -36.18
#